data_AF-A0AAV1T5W4-F1
#
_entry.id   AF-A0AAV1T5W4-F1
#
_cell.length_a   1.000
_cell.length_b   1.000
_cell.length_c   1.000
_cell.angle_alpha   90.00
_cell.angle_beta   90.00
_cell.angle_gamma   90.00
#
_symmetry.space_group_name_H-M   'P 1'
#
loop_
_entity.id
_entity.type
_entity.pdbx_description
1 polymer ?
#
loop_
_entity_poly.entity_id
_entity_poly.type
_entity_poly.pdbx_seq_one_letter_code
_entity_poly.pdbx_strand_id
1 'polypeptide(L)'
;MSAPTVVADEPQGTITIEVPEHVLKKMRNQIFQAVDVRNVRGLSQFFGLGEEKPFNVPGRDVLASRCRKNALFFSANYAISAALVGVVTILLNPFFLFVLICLGGFWLYMTSATANETPENPTKIMGRNVTPDQRKLGMLGVSAAVVVIFGGSILFTICSASGALAMSHAILRDCATICEEDELGFLSGDADQIADTV
;
A
#
# COMPACT_ATOMS: atom_id res chain seq x y z
N MET A 1 46.12 -30.65 43.00
CA MET A 1 47.00 -29.53 42.58
C MET A 1 46.74 -29.25 41.11
N SER A 2 46.38 -27.99 40.84
CA SER A 2 46.44 -27.27 39.55
C SER A 2 45.50 -27.63 38.39
N ALA A 3 44.51 -26.76 38.21
CA ALA A 3 43.86 -26.39 36.95
C ALA A 3 44.81 -25.51 36.08
N PRO A 4 44.35 -24.72 35.08
CA PRO A 4 43.33 -24.91 34.02
C PRO A 4 43.94 -24.62 32.61
N THR A 5 43.21 -24.85 31.52
CA THR A 5 43.45 -24.13 30.25
C THR A 5 42.14 -23.51 29.75
N VAL A 6 42.15 -22.19 29.65
CA VAL A 6 41.09 -21.30 29.16
C VAL A 6 41.41 -20.89 27.73
N VAL A 7 40.47 -21.01 26.78
CA VAL A 7 40.32 -20.18 25.56
C VAL A 7 38.85 -20.32 25.11
N ALA A 8 37.98 -19.31 25.36
CA ALA A 8 37.50 -18.24 24.45
C ALA A 8 36.60 -18.79 23.30
N ASP A 9 35.52 -18.19 22.81
CA ASP A 9 34.79 -16.92 22.95
C ASP A 9 33.39 -17.18 22.31
N GLU A 10 32.37 -16.38 22.60
CA GLU A 10 31.00 -16.53 22.06
C GLU A 10 30.92 -16.42 20.53
N PRO A 11 29.86 -17.00 19.89
CA PRO A 11 29.26 -16.32 18.76
C PRO A 11 27.75 -16.16 18.95
N GLN A 12 27.37 -14.93 19.28
CA GLN A 12 26.19 -14.19 18.81
C GLN A 12 25.08 -15.06 18.20
N GLY A 13 24.03 -15.26 18.99
CA GLY A 13 22.77 -15.88 18.57
C GLY A 13 22.14 -15.12 17.41
N THR A 14 22.45 -15.56 16.18
CA THR A 14 21.68 -15.22 15.00
C THR A 14 20.39 -16.02 15.07
N ILE A 15 19.27 -15.36 15.37
CA ILE A 15 17.95 -15.98 15.27
C ILE A 15 17.64 -16.13 13.78
N THR A 16 18.08 -17.24 13.18
CA THR A 16 17.59 -17.67 11.88
C THR A 16 16.16 -18.16 12.06
N ILE A 17 15.19 -17.26 11.88
CA ILE A 17 13.80 -17.67 11.72
C ILE A 17 13.74 -18.39 10.38
N GLU A 18 13.80 -19.72 10.39
CA GLU A 18 13.45 -20.54 9.24
C GLU A 18 11.96 -20.31 8.98
N VAL A 19 11.65 -19.26 8.22
CA VAL A 19 10.27 -19.01 7.79
C VAL A 19 9.91 -20.16 6.86
N PRO A 20 8.91 -20.98 7.22
CA PRO A 20 8.58 -22.12 6.40
C PRO A 20 8.15 -21.65 5.01
N GLU A 21 8.68 -22.29 3.96
CA GLU A 21 8.35 -22.01 2.55
C GLU A 21 6.83 -21.96 2.29
N HIS A 22 6.03 -22.69 3.08
CA HIS A 22 4.58 -22.68 2.99
C HIS A 22 3.96 -21.33 3.45
N VAL A 23 4.56 -20.66 4.44
CA VAL A 23 4.11 -19.35 4.94
C VAL A 23 4.42 -18.27 3.90
N LEU A 24 5.62 -18.29 3.32
CA LEU A 24 6.00 -17.37 2.25
C LEU A 24 5.12 -17.55 1.01
N LYS A 25 4.84 -18.80 0.61
CA LYS A 25 3.93 -19.10 -0.50
C LYS A 25 2.49 -18.66 -0.20
N LYS A 26 2.02 -18.82 1.04
CA LYS A 26 0.68 -18.37 1.47
C LYS A 26 0.58 -16.85 1.43
N MET A 27 1.58 -16.13 1.95
CA MET A 27 1.65 -14.66 1.88
C MET A 27 1.72 -14.17 0.44
N ARG A 28 2.60 -14.75 -0.38
CA ARG A 28 2.71 -14.41 -1.80
C ARG A 28 1.37 -14.60 -2.51
N ASN A 29 0.72 -15.75 -2.33
CA ASN A 29 -0.56 -16.01 -2.96
C ASN A 29 -1.66 -15.07 -2.46
N GLN A 30 -1.65 -14.67 -1.18
CA GLN A 30 -2.60 -13.66 -0.68
C GLN A 30 -2.33 -12.27 -1.25
N ILE A 31 -1.07 -11.88 -1.42
CA ILE A 31 -0.72 -10.61 -2.07
C ILE A 31 -1.12 -10.64 -3.54
N PHE A 32 -0.82 -11.72 -4.28
CA PHE A 32 -1.24 -11.86 -5.68
C PHE A 32 -2.76 -11.91 -5.84
N GLN A 33 -3.47 -12.52 -4.90
CA GLN A 33 -4.93 -12.55 -4.88
C GLN A 33 -5.52 -11.18 -4.53
N ALA A 34 -4.87 -10.40 -3.66
CA ALA A 34 -5.26 -9.03 -3.36
C ALA A 34 -4.94 -8.03 -4.49
N VAL A 35 -3.97 -8.36 -5.35
CA VAL A 35 -3.55 -7.58 -6.52
C VAL A 35 -4.22 -8.08 -7.81
N ASP A 36 -5.07 -9.11 -7.74
CA ASP A 36 -5.81 -9.57 -8.90
C ASP A 36 -6.74 -8.44 -9.40
N VAL A 37 -6.42 -7.93 -10.60
CA VAL A 37 -7.12 -6.86 -11.31
C VAL A 37 -8.58 -7.26 -11.63
N ARG A 38 -8.99 -8.47 -11.29
CA ARG A 38 -10.39 -8.94 -11.26
C ARG A 38 -11.20 -8.44 -10.06
N ASN A 39 -10.55 -7.91 -9.02
CA ASN A 39 -11.23 -7.23 -7.90
C ASN A 39 -11.44 -5.73 -8.15
N VAL A 40 -11.05 -5.22 -9.33
CA VAL A 40 -11.55 -3.92 -9.79
C VAL A 40 -13.02 -4.14 -10.06
N ARG A 41 -13.86 -3.75 -9.10
CA ARG A 41 -15.32 -3.85 -9.24
C ARG A 41 -15.69 -3.11 -10.52
N GLY A 42 -16.57 -3.75 -11.30
CA GLY A 42 -16.83 -3.35 -12.68
C GLY A 42 -16.96 -1.84 -12.80
N LEU A 43 -16.25 -1.24 -13.77
CA LEU A 43 -16.28 0.21 -13.97
C LEU A 43 -17.72 0.72 -14.16
N SER A 44 -18.59 -0.11 -14.74
CA SER A 44 -20.03 0.15 -14.79
C SER A 44 -20.65 0.33 -13.41
N GLN A 45 -20.37 -0.54 -12.45
CA GLN A 45 -20.88 -0.44 -11.08
C GLN A 45 -20.25 0.74 -10.31
N PHE A 46 -18.97 1.03 -10.56
CA PHE A 46 -18.30 2.18 -9.96
C PHE A 46 -18.98 3.49 -10.38
N PHE A 47 -19.18 3.69 -11.68
CA PHE A 47 -19.85 4.88 -12.22
C PHE A 47 -21.38 4.80 -12.18
N GLY A 48 -21.96 3.65 -11.82
CA GLY A 48 -23.41 3.43 -11.80
C GLY A 48 -24.05 3.42 -13.20
N LEU A 49 -23.31 2.98 -14.22
CA LEU A 49 -23.82 2.85 -15.58
C LEU A 49 -24.92 1.79 -15.65
N GLY A 50 -26.13 2.20 -16.00
CA GLY A 50 -27.31 1.32 -16.10
C GLY A 50 -28.23 1.35 -14.87
N GLU A 51 -27.88 2.11 -13.83
CA GLU A 51 -28.77 2.37 -12.68
C GLU A 51 -29.62 3.62 -12.96
N GLU A 52 -30.88 3.64 -12.50
CA GLU A 52 -31.78 4.79 -12.70
C GLU A 52 -31.33 6.03 -11.90
N LYS A 53 -30.77 5.84 -10.71
CA LYS A 53 -30.32 6.93 -9.83
C LYS A 53 -29.02 6.60 -9.07
N PRO A 54 -27.87 6.58 -9.76
CA PRO A 54 -26.60 6.11 -9.19
C PRO A 54 -25.94 7.07 -8.19
N PHE A 55 -26.31 8.36 -8.23
CA PHE A 55 -25.78 9.38 -7.34
C PHE A 55 -26.92 10.14 -6.65
N ASN A 56 -26.83 10.24 -5.33
CA ASN A 56 -27.81 10.93 -4.50
C ASN A 56 -27.10 11.58 -3.31
N VAL A 57 -27.64 12.70 -2.80
CA VAL A 57 -27.11 13.36 -1.61
C VAL A 57 -27.78 12.72 -0.38
N PRO A 58 -27.03 11.99 0.46
CA PRO A 58 -27.60 11.31 1.61
C PRO A 58 -27.93 12.28 2.76
N GLY A 59 -28.85 11.85 3.64
CA GLY A 59 -29.06 12.49 4.94
C GLY A 59 -27.82 12.46 5.83
N ARG A 60 -27.74 13.35 6.81
CA ARG A 60 -26.56 13.48 7.71
C ARG A 60 -26.35 12.24 8.58
N ASP A 61 -27.43 11.55 8.89
CA ASP A 61 -27.53 10.32 9.69
C ASP A 61 -26.92 9.10 8.98
N VAL A 62 -27.10 8.98 7.67
CA VAL A 62 -26.60 7.85 6.87
C VAL A 62 -25.25 8.12 6.20
N LEU A 63 -24.78 9.38 6.20
CA LEU A 63 -23.56 9.83 5.52
C LEU A 63 -22.32 9.00 5.87
N ALA A 64 -22.03 8.83 7.16
CA ALA A 64 -20.83 8.15 7.63
C ALA A 64 -20.86 6.64 7.32
N SER A 65 -22.04 6.01 7.46
CA SER A 65 -22.25 4.60 7.14
C SER A 65 -22.03 4.34 5.65
N ARG A 66 -22.65 5.16 4.79
CA ARG A 66 -22.49 5.10 3.33
C ARG A 66 -21.06 5.31 2.91
N CYS A 67 -20.39 6.34 3.44
CA CYS A 67 -18.99 6.60 3.14
C CYS A 67 -18.10 5.41 3.50
N ARG A 68 -18.27 4.81 4.68
CA ARG A 68 -17.47 3.66 5.13
C ARG A 68 -17.70 2.44 4.24
N LYS A 69 -18.95 2.12 3.92
CA LYS A 69 -19.33 0.97 3.07
C LYS A 69 -18.76 1.14 1.67
N ASN A 70 -19.00 2.30 1.05
CA ASN A 70 -18.48 2.62 -0.28
C ASN A 70 -16.94 2.69 -0.30
N ALA A 71 -16.29 3.18 0.77
CA ALA A 71 -14.82 3.21 0.89
C ALA A 71 -14.21 1.80 0.86
N LEU A 72 -14.80 0.85 1.60
CA LEU A 72 -14.34 -0.54 1.63
C LEU A 72 -14.69 -1.26 0.32
N PHE A 73 -15.89 -1.03 -0.19
CA PHE A 73 -16.38 -1.64 -1.42
C PHE A 73 -15.58 -1.15 -2.63
N PHE A 74 -15.38 0.14 -2.86
CA PHE A 74 -14.65 0.61 -4.04
C PHE A 74 -13.14 0.89 -3.79
N SER A 75 -12.56 0.30 -2.74
CA SER A 75 -11.16 0.54 -2.32
C SER A 75 -10.13 0.40 -3.46
N ALA A 76 -10.20 -0.67 -4.26
CA ALA A 76 -9.32 -0.86 -5.41
C ALA A 76 -9.50 0.22 -6.48
N ASN A 77 -10.75 0.59 -6.80
CA ASN A 77 -11.06 1.63 -7.78
C ASN A 77 -10.59 3.02 -7.30
N TYR A 78 -10.67 3.31 -5.99
CA TYR A 78 -10.09 4.52 -5.42
C TYR A 78 -8.57 4.53 -5.48
N ALA A 79 -7.91 3.38 -5.23
CA ALA A 79 -6.46 3.26 -5.38
C ALA A 79 -6.02 3.53 -6.83
N ILE A 80 -6.74 2.98 -7.81
CA ILE A 80 -6.48 3.25 -9.24
C ILE A 80 -6.73 4.71 -9.59
N SER A 81 -7.82 5.31 -9.10
CA SER A 81 -8.12 6.73 -9.31
C SER A 81 -7.03 7.63 -8.71
N ALA A 82 -6.56 7.32 -7.51
CA ALA A 82 -5.47 8.03 -6.86
C ALA A 82 -4.14 7.87 -7.62
N ALA A 83 -3.85 6.67 -8.13
CA ALA A 83 -2.68 6.42 -8.96
C ALA A 83 -2.74 7.22 -10.27
N LEU A 84 -3.90 7.30 -10.94
CA LEU A 84 -4.08 8.09 -12.15
C LEU A 84 -3.89 9.58 -11.89
N VAL A 85 -4.51 10.12 -10.84
CA VAL A 85 -4.28 11.51 -10.39
C VAL A 85 -2.80 11.74 -10.10
N GLY A 86 -2.14 10.77 -9.45
CA GLY A 86 -0.71 10.77 -9.18
C GLY A 86 0.13 10.90 -10.45
N VAL A 87 -0.09 10.02 -11.41
CA VAL A 87 0.63 10.02 -12.70
C VAL A 87 0.43 11.34 -13.43
N VAL A 88 -0.81 11.80 -13.58
CA VAL A 88 -1.10 13.08 -14.25
C VAL A 88 -0.43 14.25 -13.53
N THR A 89 -0.53 14.32 -12.20
CA THR A 89 0.08 15.41 -11.43
C THR A 89 1.60 15.41 -11.56
N ILE A 90 2.24 14.24 -11.50
CA ILE A 90 3.69 14.10 -11.66
C ILE A 90 4.11 14.52 -13.08
N LEU A 91 3.39 14.07 -14.12
CA LEU A 91 3.67 14.42 -15.51
C LEU A 91 3.56 15.91 -15.80
N LEU A 92 2.64 16.60 -15.13
CA LEU A 92 2.47 18.05 -15.22
C LEU A 92 3.57 18.84 -14.48
N ASN A 93 4.44 18.17 -13.71
CA ASN A 93 5.51 18.78 -12.93
C ASN A 93 6.89 18.30 -13.44
N PRO A 94 7.44 18.90 -14.51
CA PRO A 94 8.66 18.42 -15.17
C PRO A 94 9.91 18.45 -14.28
N PHE A 95 9.99 19.40 -13.34
CA PHE A 95 11.10 19.46 -12.39
C PHE A 95 11.09 18.27 -11.43
N PHE A 96 9.92 17.86 -10.93
CA PHE A 96 9.81 16.70 -10.05
C PHE A 96 10.10 15.40 -10.80
N LEU A 97 9.67 15.29 -12.06
CA LEU A 97 10.08 14.19 -12.93
C LEU A 97 11.61 14.09 -13.06
N PHE A 98 12.29 15.21 -13.29
CA PHE A 98 13.75 15.23 -13.35
C PHE A 98 14.38 14.71 -12.05
N VAL A 99 13.88 15.14 -10.90
CA VAL A 99 14.32 14.64 -9.59
C VAL A 99 14.10 13.13 -9.46
N LEU A 100 12.94 12.62 -9.88
CA LEU A 100 12.65 11.18 -9.86
C LEU A 100 13.57 10.38 -10.79
N ILE A 101 13.91 10.92 -11.96
CA ILE A 101 14.86 10.30 -12.89
C ILE A 101 16.26 10.25 -12.28
N CYS A 102 16.74 11.35 -11.69
CA CYS A 102 18.03 11.37 -10.99
C CYS A 102 18.04 10.38 -9.82
N LEU A 103 16.94 10.28 -9.08
CA LEU A 103 16.80 9.33 -7.99
C LEU A 103 16.81 7.89 -8.51
N GLY A 104 16.09 7.58 -9.59
CA GLY A 104 16.13 6.28 -10.26
C GLY A 104 17.53 5.90 -10.74
N GLY A 105 18.25 6.86 -11.35
CA GLY A 105 19.65 6.69 -11.73
C GLY A 105 20.56 6.42 -10.52
N PHE A 106 20.35 7.12 -9.41
CA PHE A 106 21.05 6.86 -8.15
C PHE A 106 20.79 5.44 -7.63
N TRP A 107 19.54 4.97 -7.65
CA TRP A 107 19.21 3.60 -7.28
C TRP A 107 19.91 2.57 -8.18
N LEU A 108 19.85 2.74 -9.50
CA LEU A 108 20.51 1.85 -10.45
C LEU A 108 22.03 1.81 -10.25
N TYR A 109 22.66 2.97 -10.05
CA TYR A 109 24.08 3.07 -9.76
C TYR A 109 24.45 2.31 -8.47
N MET A 110 23.71 2.53 -7.39
CA MET A 110 23.96 1.87 -6.11
C MET A 110 23.71 0.37 -6.17
N THR A 111 22.66 -0.07 -6.87
CA THR A 111 22.40 -1.50 -7.11
C THR A 111 23.50 -2.14 -7.95
N SER A 112 24.03 -1.45 -8.97
CA SER A 112 25.17 -1.94 -9.75
C SER A 112 26.44 -2.03 -8.89
N ALA A 113 26.73 -1.03 -8.06
CA ALA A 113 27.85 -1.07 -7.12
C ALA A 113 27.72 -2.25 -6.13
N THR A 114 26.49 -2.55 -5.70
CA THR A 114 26.19 -3.72 -4.87
C THR A 114 26.47 -5.04 -5.59
N ALA A 115 26.02 -5.16 -6.84
CA ALA A 115 26.10 -6.41 -7.58
C ALA A 115 27.55 -6.78 -7.93
N ASN A 116 28.43 -5.78 -8.04
CA ASN A 116 29.85 -5.95 -8.30
C ASN A 116 30.70 -6.07 -7.01
N GLU A 117 30.07 -6.07 -5.84
CA GLU A 117 30.75 -6.18 -4.55
C GLU A 117 31.30 -7.60 -4.34
N THR A 118 32.59 -7.70 -4.03
CA THR A 118 33.25 -8.97 -3.68
C THR A 118 33.76 -8.92 -2.24
N PRO A 119 33.98 -10.08 -1.57
CA PRO A 119 34.53 -10.10 -0.21
C PRO A 119 35.87 -9.36 -0.08
N GLU A 120 36.64 -9.28 -1.17
CA GLU A 120 37.94 -8.61 -1.24
C GLU A 120 37.82 -7.08 -1.47
N ASN A 121 36.68 -6.62 -1.98
CA ASN A 121 36.41 -5.20 -2.25
C ASN A 121 34.98 -4.81 -1.82
N PRO A 122 34.74 -4.67 -0.50
CA PRO A 122 33.43 -4.27 0.01
C PRO A 122 33.10 -2.83 -0.38
N THR A 123 31.82 -2.55 -0.58
CA THR A 123 31.34 -1.21 -0.89
C THR A 123 31.57 -0.30 0.32
N LYS A 124 32.48 0.66 0.20
CA LYS A 124 32.80 1.62 1.26
C LYS A 124 32.07 2.93 1.03
N ILE A 125 31.38 3.42 2.07
CA ILE A 125 30.79 4.76 2.09
C ILE A 125 31.58 5.58 3.12
N MET A 126 32.17 6.69 2.68
CA MET A 126 33.02 7.55 3.53
C MET A 126 34.13 6.78 4.26
N GLY A 127 34.72 5.78 3.59
CA GLY A 127 35.81 4.95 4.13
C GLY A 127 35.38 3.84 5.11
N ARG A 128 34.08 3.73 5.43
CA ARG A 128 33.55 2.63 6.28
C ARG A 128 32.84 1.59 5.42
N ASN A 129 33.01 0.32 5.80
CA ASN A 129 32.25 -0.78 5.20
C ASN A 129 30.81 -0.65 5.66
N VAL A 130 29.86 -0.69 4.72
CA VAL A 130 28.43 -0.58 5.01
C VAL A 130 27.76 -1.88 4.60
N THR A 131 26.98 -2.48 5.50
CA THR A 131 26.27 -3.71 5.15
C THR A 131 25.20 -3.44 4.09
N PRO A 132 24.82 -4.44 3.27
CA PRO A 132 23.79 -4.27 2.25
C PRO A 132 22.47 -3.71 2.81
N ASP A 133 22.07 -4.15 4.01
CA ASP A 133 20.86 -3.70 4.69
C ASP A 133 20.95 -2.24 5.15
N GLN A 134 22.07 -1.84 5.76
CA GLN A 134 22.31 -0.45 6.15
C GLN A 134 22.31 0.48 4.94
N ARG A 135 22.89 0.03 3.82
CA ARG A 135 22.90 0.80 2.58
C ARG A 135 21.49 0.97 2.02
N LYS A 136 20.68 -0.10 2.00
CA LYS A 136 19.29 -0.04 1.52
C LYS A 136 18.44 0.89 2.39
N LEU A 137 18.59 0.81 3.70
CA LEU A 137 17.89 1.71 4.63
C LEU A 137 18.32 3.17 4.44
N GLY A 138 19.63 3.42 4.27
CA GLY A 138 20.15 4.75 3.96
C GLY A 138 19.62 5.30 2.63
N MET A 139 19.58 4.47 1.58
CA MET A 139 19.01 4.83 0.28
C MET A 139 17.52 5.17 0.38
N LEU A 140 16.74 4.40 1.15
CA LEU A 140 15.34 4.70 1.42
C LEU A 140 15.18 6.05 2.15
N GLY A 141 16.01 6.30 3.17
CA GLY A 141 16.00 7.56 3.92
C GLY A 141 16.32 8.77 3.04
N VAL A 142 17.38 8.68 2.22
CA VAL A 142 17.74 9.74 1.26
C VAL A 142 16.63 9.94 0.23
N SER A 143 16.06 8.85 -0.30
CA SER A 143 14.96 8.91 -1.26
C SER A 143 13.73 9.61 -0.68
N ALA A 144 13.34 9.25 0.55
CA ALA A 144 12.22 9.88 1.24
C ALA A 144 12.46 11.37 1.47
N ALA A 145 13.66 11.75 1.94
CA ALA A 145 14.02 13.15 2.17
C ALA A 145 13.97 13.97 0.86
N VAL A 146 14.57 13.48 -0.23
CA VAL A 146 14.54 14.12 -1.54
C VAL A 146 13.10 14.26 -2.04
N VAL A 147 12.31 13.20 -1.98
CA VAL A 147 10.90 13.25 -2.42
C VAL A 147 10.07 14.22 -1.59
N VAL A 148 10.27 14.32 -0.28
CA VAL A 148 9.54 15.28 0.57
C VAL A 148 9.98 16.71 0.29
N ILE A 149 11.29 16.97 0.16
CA ILE A 149 11.83 18.32 -0.05
C ILE A 149 11.41 18.87 -1.41
N PHE A 150 11.54 18.07 -2.47
CA PHE A 150 11.29 18.54 -3.84
C PHE A 150 9.87 18.24 -4.34
N GLY A 151 9.18 17.27 -3.73
CA GLY A 151 7.86 16.81 -4.14
C GLY A 151 6.77 17.00 -3.09
N GLY A 152 7.05 17.61 -1.94
CA GLY A 152 6.07 17.72 -0.84
C GLY A 152 4.74 18.36 -1.24
N SER A 153 4.78 19.46 -1.99
CA SER A 153 3.56 20.12 -2.51
C SER A 153 2.80 19.27 -3.53
N ILE A 154 3.53 18.49 -4.34
CA ILE A 154 2.97 17.58 -5.34
C ILE A 154 2.29 16.40 -4.64
N LEU A 155 2.95 15.78 -3.67
CA LEU A 155 2.38 14.71 -2.86
C LEU A 155 1.14 15.17 -2.11
N PHE A 156 1.19 16.38 -1.52
CA PHE A 156 0.02 16.98 -0.89
C PHE A 156 -1.14 17.14 -1.89
N THR A 157 -0.86 17.65 -3.08
CA THR A 157 -1.86 17.81 -4.14
C THR A 157 -2.46 16.47 -4.55
N ILE A 158 -1.64 15.44 -4.75
CA ILE A 158 -2.09 14.09 -5.10
C ILE A 158 -3.00 13.54 -4.00
N CYS A 159 -2.57 13.60 -2.74
CA CYS A 159 -3.33 13.12 -1.59
C CYS A 159 -4.65 13.86 -1.42
N SER A 160 -4.63 15.20 -1.45
CA SER A 160 -5.84 16.02 -1.28
C SER A 160 -6.82 15.87 -2.44
N ALA A 161 -6.35 15.89 -3.69
CA ALA A 161 -7.22 15.77 -4.86
C ALA A 161 -7.83 14.37 -4.97
N SER A 162 -7.01 13.32 -4.84
CA SER A 162 -7.52 11.94 -4.87
C SER A 162 -8.42 11.63 -3.67
N GLY A 163 -8.07 12.11 -2.48
CA GLY A 163 -8.88 11.97 -1.27
C GLY A 163 -10.22 12.68 -1.40
N ALA A 164 -10.25 13.91 -1.93
CA ALA A 164 -11.49 14.64 -2.18
C ALA A 164 -12.38 13.94 -3.21
N LEU A 165 -11.80 13.40 -4.29
CA LEU A 165 -12.52 12.64 -5.30
C LEU A 165 -13.11 11.35 -4.71
N ALA A 166 -12.30 10.57 -3.99
CA ALA A 166 -12.73 9.34 -3.35
C ALA A 166 -13.81 9.60 -2.28
N MET A 167 -13.65 10.65 -1.47
CA MET A 167 -14.63 11.06 -0.46
C MET A 167 -15.95 11.49 -1.10
N SER A 168 -15.89 12.34 -2.13
CA SER A 168 -17.08 12.80 -2.85
C SER A 168 -17.82 11.62 -3.48
N HIS A 169 -17.08 10.72 -4.13
CA HIS A 169 -17.65 9.50 -4.71
C HIS A 169 -18.24 8.59 -3.62
N ALA A 170 -17.53 8.35 -2.51
CA ALA A 170 -17.99 7.50 -1.43
C ALA A 170 -19.25 8.03 -0.73
N ILE A 171 -19.43 9.34 -0.66
CA ILE A 171 -20.62 9.97 -0.09
C ILE A 171 -21.80 9.89 -1.07
N LEU A 172 -21.57 10.29 -2.32
CA LEU A 172 -22.64 10.50 -3.30
C LEU A 172 -23.10 9.21 -3.97
N ARG A 173 -22.24 8.20 -4.06
CA ARG A 173 -22.55 6.95 -4.75
C ARG A 173 -23.61 6.16 -3.98
N ASP A 174 -24.69 5.81 -4.68
CA ASP A 174 -25.78 4.98 -4.18
C ASP A 174 -25.82 3.61 -4.84
N CYS A 175 -24.97 2.70 -4.34
CA CYS A 175 -24.80 1.40 -4.95
C CYS A 175 -25.91 0.44 -4.50
N ALA A 176 -26.79 0.07 -5.43
CA ALA A 176 -27.92 -0.83 -5.17
C ALA A 176 -27.49 -2.15 -4.53
N THR A 177 -26.37 -2.74 -4.98
CA THR A 177 -25.87 -4.01 -4.44
C THR A 177 -25.48 -3.94 -2.96
N ILE A 178 -25.01 -2.78 -2.48
CA ILE A 178 -24.68 -2.58 -1.06
C ILE A 178 -25.97 -2.41 -0.25
N CYS A 179 -26.96 -1.74 -0.82
CA CYS A 179 -28.28 -1.56 -0.19
C CYS A 179 -29.01 -2.89 -0.04
N GLU A 180 -28.98 -3.74 -1.07
CA GLU A 180 -29.59 -5.08 -1.04
C GLU A 180 -28.94 -5.99 0.01
N GLU A 181 -27.60 -5.97 0.15
CA GLU A 181 -26.90 -6.72 1.20
C GLU A 181 -27.29 -6.26 2.62
N ASP A 182 -27.50 -4.96 2.83
CA ASP A 182 -27.96 -4.43 4.12
C ASP A 182 -29.40 -4.87 4.45
N GLU A 183 -30.32 -4.81 3.47
CA GLU A 183 -31.70 -5.23 3.67
C GLU A 183 -31.81 -6.74 3.89
N LEU A 184 -31.11 -7.55 3.08
CA LEU A 184 -31.09 -9.00 3.24
C LEU A 184 -30.39 -9.43 4.54
N GLY A 185 -29.32 -8.72 4.94
CA GLY A 185 -28.65 -8.92 6.22
C GLY A 185 -29.56 -8.63 7.40
N PHE A 186 -30.32 -7.54 7.35
CA PHE A 186 -31.32 -7.19 8.35
C PHE A 186 -32.42 -8.26 8.45
N LEU A 187 -32.95 -8.71 7.31
CA LEU A 187 -33.99 -9.76 7.28
C LEU A 187 -33.46 -11.12 7.78
N SER A 188 -32.19 -11.45 7.54
CA SER A 188 -31.60 -12.69 8.05
C SER A 188 -31.40 -12.67 9.57
N GLY A 189 -31.03 -11.52 10.14
CA GLY A 189 -30.87 -11.38 11.60
C GLY A 189 -32.20 -11.49 12.36
N ASP A 190 -33.27 -10.92 11.81
CA ASP A 190 -34.62 -11.04 12.40
C ASP A 190 -35.18 -12.47 12.24
N ALA A 191 -34.95 -13.13 11.11
CA ALA A 191 -35.38 -14.52 10.90
C ALA A 191 -34.74 -15.50 11.90
N ASP A 192 -33.43 -15.35 12.16
CA ASP A 192 -32.72 -16.16 13.16
C ASP A 192 -33.23 -15.85 14.59
N GLN A 193 -33.52 -14.59 14.90
CA GLN A 193 -34.09 -14.22 16.20
C GLN A 193 -35.50 -14.80 16.42
N ILE A 194 -36.33 -14.86 15.38
CA ILE A 194 -37.67 -15.47 15.46
C ILE A 194 -37.56 -16.99 15.61
N ALA A 195 -36.59 -17.64 14.95
CA ALA A 195 -36.37 -19.08 15.06
C ALA A 195 -35.91 -19.51 16.47
N ASP A 196 -35.16 -18.67 17.18
CA ASP A 196 -34.72 -18.93 18.57
C ASP A 196 -35.81 -18.63 19.62
N THR A 197 -36.94 -18.04 19.24
CA THR A 197 -38.04 -17.67 20.17
C THR A 197 -39.24 -18.64 20.10
N VAL A 198 -39.16 -19.74 19.32
CA VAL A 198 -40.21 -20.75 19.16
C VAL A 198 -39.79 -22.12 19.68
#